data_AF-A0A8J8PHB8-F1
#
_entry.id   AF-A0A8J8PHB8-F1
#
_cell.length_a   1.000
_cell.length_b   1.000
_cell.length_c   1.000
_cell.angle_alpha   90.00
_cell.angle_beta   90.00
_cell.angle_gamma   90.00
#
_symmetry.space_group_name_H-M   'P 1'
#
loop_
_entity.id
_entity.type
_entity.pdbx_description
1 polymer ?
#
loop_
_entity_poly.entity_id
_entity_poly.type
_entity_poly.pdbx_seq_one_letter_code
_entity_poly.pdbx_strand_id
1 'polypeptide(L)'
;MALPHYVSSGMGGIRTAGDLVARMEYSKSMKISEAKEYVAKKLGVSSIDLADEYVMKDLREELGLGVVTAIPGVPKGIAAKMNIERLLDTKINCCEHFRNMGKLKA
;
A
#
# COMPACT_ATOMS: atom_id res chain seq x y z
N MET A 1 -13.53 7.83 1.66
CA MET A 1 -12.11 7.45 1.49
C MET A 1 -11.90 6.29 0.52
N ALA A 2 -12.80 5.31 0.40
CA ALA A 2 -12.60 4.17 -0.53
C ALA A 2 -12.62 4.58 -2.01
N LEU A 3 -13.66 5.29 -2.46
CA LEU A 3 -13.84 5.60 -3.89
C LEU A 3 -12.74 6.49 -4.48
N PRO A 4 -12.44 7.70 -3.98
CA PRO A 4 -11.52 8.60 -4.68
C PRO A 4 -10.11 8.02 -4.84
N HIS A 5 -9.56 7.42 -3.77
CA HIS A 5 -8.26 6.76 -3.83
C HIS A 5 -8.26 5.52 -4.74
N TYR A 6 -9.36 4.76 -4.75
CA TYR A 6 -9.52 3.60 -5.63
C TYR A 6 -9.53 4.03 -7.10
N VAL A 7 -10.32 5.06 -7.46
CA VAL A 7 -10.44 5.52 -8.85
C VAL A 7 -9.18 6.26 -9.31
N SER A 8 -8.54 7.05 -8.42
CA SER A 8 -7.37 7.85 -8.77
C SER A 8 -6.09 7.01 -8.92
N SER A 9 -6.02 5.83 -8.30
CA SER A 9 -4.83 4.98 -8.29
C SER A 9 -4.82 3.92 -9.42
N GLY A 10 -5.53 4.15 -10.52
CA GLY A 10 -5.58 3.26 -11.68
C GLY A 10 -6.50 2.05 -11.47
N MET A 11 -5.97 0.83 -11.48
CA MET A 11 -6.70 -0.45 -11.36
C MET A 11 -7.38 -0.66 -9.99
N GLY A 12 -7.78 0.40 -9.27
CA GLY A 12 -8.38 0.32 -7.94
C GLY A 12 -7.39 0.52 -6.80
N GLY A 13 -6.12 0.83 -7.10
CA GLY A 13 -5.05 1.03 -6.11
C GLY A 13 -4.60 -0.23 -5.39
N ILE A 14 -5.53 -0.88 -4.66
CA ILE A 14 -5.33 -2.11 -3.89
C ILE A 14 -5.35 -3.39 -4.74
N ARG A 15 -5.88 -3.34 -5.96
CA ARG A 15 -5.86 -4.49 -6.89
C ARG A 15 -4.46 -4.77 -7.44
N THR A 16 -3.68 -3.72 -7.66
CA THR A 16 -2.30 -3.77 -8.15
C THR A 16 -1.40 -3.02 -7.18
N ALA A 17 -0.36 -2.28 -7.59
CA ALA A 17 0.46 -1.45 -6.67
C ALA A 17 0.12 0.06 -6.71
N GLY A 18 -0.99 0.46 -7.34
CA GLY A 18 -1.29 1.88 -7.58
C GLY A 18 -1.37 2.73 -6.32
N ASP A 19 -1.94 2.21 -5.23
CA ASP A 19 -2.02 2.98 -3.98
C ASP A 19 -0.64 3.14 -3.31
N LEU A 20 0.25 2.18 -3.47
CA LEU A 20 1.62 2.24 -2.97
C LEU A 20 2.42 3.31 -3.72
N VAL A 21 2.31 3.34 -5.05
CA VAL A 21 2.95 4.36 -5.90
C VAL A 21 2.41 5.76 -5.56
N ALA A 22 1.08 5.91 -5.50
CA ALA A 22 0.46 7.19 -5.15
C ALA A 22 0.91 7.71 -3.78
N ARG A 23 1.09 6.82 -2.78
CA ARG A 23 1.64 7.22 -1.48
C ARG A 23 3.04 7.79 -1.60
N MET A 24 3.88 7.25 -2.48
CA MET A 24 5.23 7.77 -2.68
C MET A 24 5.21 9.13 -3.40
N GLU A 25 4.33 9.29 -4.39
CA GLU A 25 4.10 10.57 -5.06
C GLU A 25 3.66 11.66 -4.07
N TYR A 26 2.69 11.37 -3.19
CA TYR A 26 2.15 12.36 -2.25
C TYR A 26 3.00 12.57 -0.99
N SER A 27 3.55 11.51 -0.40
CA SER A 27 4.25 11.61 0.90
C SER A 27 5.73 11.97 0.77
N LYS A 28 6.34 11.70 -0.39
CA LYS A 28 7.76 11.98 -0.65
C LYS A 28 7.99 12.88 -1.86
N SER A 29 6.92 13.41 -2.48
CA SER A 29 6.99 14.28 -3.66
C SER A 29 7.76 13.67 -4.84
N MET A 30 7.78 12.33 -4.95
CA MET A 30 8.47 11.62 -6.02
C MET A 30 7.76 11.82 -7.35
N LYS A 31 8.52 11.84 -8.45
CA LYS A 31 7.92 11.72 -9.78
C LYS A 31 7.44 10.29 -10.00
N ILE A 32 6.44 10.10 -10.87
CA ILE A 32 5.81 8.80 -11.11
C ILE A 32 6.80 7.68 -11.46
N SER A 33 7.86 7.97 -12.24
CA SER A 33 8.90 7.01 -12.60
C SER A 33 9.69 6.56 -11.37
N GLU A 34 10.17 7.51 -10.57
CA GLU A 34 10.92 7.26 -9.34
C GLU A 34 10.06 6.52 -8.31
N ALA A 35 8.78 6.90 -8.18
CA ALA A 35 7.84 6.25 -7.28
C ALA A 35 7.61 4.78 -7.67
N LYS A 36 7.44 4.48 -8.97
CA LYS A 36 7.34 3.10 -9.47
C LYS A 36 8.61 2.31 -9.22
N GLU A 37 9.77 2.86 -9.54
CA GLU A 37 11.06 2.20 -9.29
C GLU A 37 11.28 1.90 -7.80
N TYR A 38 10.97 2.86 -6.93
CA TYR A 38 11.06 2.69 -5.49
C TYR A 38 10.16 1.56 -4.99
N VAL A 39 8.88 1.57 -5.38
CA VAL A 39 7.91 0.55 -4.97
C VAL A 39 8.27 -0.83 -5.52
N ALA A 40 8.66 -0.92 -6.79
CA ALA A 40 9.13 -2.15 -7.42
C ALA A 40 10.32 -2.76 -6.67
N LYS A 41 11.32 -1.91 -6.33
CA LYS A 41 12.47 -2.34 -5.53
C LYS A 41 12.09 -2.82 -4.13
N LYS A 42 11.14 -2.16 -3.46
CA LYS A 42 10.65 -2.59 -2.14
C LYS A 42 9.89 -3.92 -2.17
N LEU A 43 9.22 -4.20 -3.29
CA LEU A 43 8.46 -5.44 -3.50
C LEU A 43 9.29 -6.57 -4.14
N GLY A 44 10.51 -6.29 -4.61
CA GLY A 44 11.37 -7.29 -5.25
C GLY A 44 10.90 -7.71 -6.66
N VAL A 45 10.15 -6.85 -7.35
CA VAL A 45 9.59 -7.11 -8.68
C VAL A 45 10.03 -6.05 -9.69
N SER A 46 9.70 -6.23 -10.97
CA SER A 46 9.91 -5.20 -11.98
C SER A 46 8.83 -4.12 -11.93
N SER A 47 9.09 -2.98 -12.56
CA SER A 47 8.12 -1.88 -12.62
C SER A 47 6.86 -2.20 -13.43
N ILE A 48 6.92 -3.19 -14.32
CA ILE A 48 5.77 -3.65 -15.11
C ILE A 48 4.84 -4.54 -14.28
N ASP A 49 5.43 -5.35 -13.40
CA ASP A 49 4.68 -6.26 -12.50
C ASP A 49 3.81 -5.49 -11.51
N LEU A 50 4.13 -4.22 -11.23
CA LEU A 50 3.29 -3.34 -10.40
C LEU A 50 1.87 -3.15 -10.93
N ALA A 51 1.64 -3.40 -12.22
CA ALA A 51 0.33 -3.34 -12.86
C ALA A 51 -0.30 -4.72 -13.04
N ASP A 52 0.41 -5.81 -12.76
CA ASP A 52 -0.09 -7.17 -12.87
C ASP A 52 -0.86 -7.55 -11.60
N GLU A 53 -2.16 -7.85 -11.76
CA GLU A 53 -3.03 -8.21 -10.65
C GLU A 53 -2.67 -9.56 -10.02
N TYR A 54 -2.23 -10.55 -10.80
CA TYR A 54 -1.89 -11.87 -10.26
C TYR A 54 -0.64 -11.78 -9.39
N VAL A 55 0.42 -11.15 -9.91
CA VAL A 55 1.65 -10.93 -9.14
C VAL A 55 1.38 -10.10 -7.88
N MET A 56 0.61 -9.01 -8.02
CA MET A 56 0.33 -8.14 -6.88
C MET A 56 -0.63 -8.75 -5.87
N LYS A 57 -1.56 -9.61 -6.27
CA LYS A 57 -2.44 -10.32 -5.34
C LYS A 57 -1.61 -11.19 -4.41
N ASP A 58 -0.73 -12.02 -4.95
CA ASP A 58 0.08 -12.96 -4.15
C ASP A 58 1.02 -12.21 -3.20
N LEU A 59 1.72 -11.16 -3.69
CA LEU A 59 2.57 -10.31 -2.85
C LEU A 59 1.78 -9.60 -1.75
N ARG A 60 0.58 -9.10 -2.04
CA ARG A 60 -0.25 -8.40 -1.05
C ARG A 60 -0.76 -9.35 0.03
N GLU A 61 -1.05 -10.59 -0.31
CA GLU A 61 -1.44 -11.63 0.65
C GLU A 61 -0.26 -11.99 1.55
N GLU A 62 0.90 -12.30 0.96
CA GLU A 62 2.11 -12.69 1.68
C GLU A 62 2.60 -11.60 2.64
N LEU A 63 2.65 -10.35 2.16
CA LEU A 63 3.12 -9.20 2.95
C LEU A 63 2.01 -8.57 3.82
N GLY A 64 0.78 -9.09 3.74
CA GLY A 64 -0.36 -8.57 4.49
C GLY A 64 -0.68 -7.10 4.18
N LEU A 65 -0.57 -6.69 2.92
CA LEU A 65 -0.82 -5.31 2.47
C LEU A 65 -2.30 -5.04 2.17
N GLY A 66 -3.14 -6.06 2.33
CA GLY A 66 -4.55 -6.05 2.01
C GLY A 66 -4.81 -6.35 0.54
N VAL A 67 -5.84 -7.16 0.32
CA VAL A 67 -6.34 -7.56 -0.99
C VAL A 67 -7.76 -7.04 -1.20
N VAL A 68 -8.17 -6.94 -2.47
CA VAL A 68 -9.52 -6.49 -2.86
C VAL A 68 -10.60 -7.32 -2.17
N THR A 69 -10.46 -8.65 -2.21
CA THR A 69 -11.37 -9.60 -1.57
C THR A 69 -10.79 -10.05 -0.25
N ALA A 70 -11.40 -9.62 0.85
CA ALA A 70 -10.90 -9.89 2.18
C ALA A 70 -10.85 -11.41 2.50
N ILE A 71 -9.65 -11.94 2.73
CA ILE A 71 -9.43 -13.34 3.13
C ILE A 71 -9.48 -13.45 4.66
N PRO A 72 -10.18 -14.42 5.26
CA PRO A 72 -10.13 -14.66 6.71
C PRO A 72 -8.69 -14.85 7.22
N GLY A 73 -8.36 -14.26 8.37
CA GLY A 73 -7.02 -14.38 8.97
C GLY A 73 -5.93 -13.47 8.37
N VAL A 74 -6.15 -12.86 7.21
CA VAL A 74 -5.18 -11.94 6.58
C VAL A 74 -5.35 -10.50 7.10
N PRO A 75 -4.28 -9.72 7.31
CA PRO A 75 -4.36 -8.33 7.74
C PRO A 75 -5.25 -7.44 6.84
N LYS A 76 -6.09 -6.62 7.48
CA LYS A 76 -7.05 -5.70 6.81
C LYS A 76 -7.07 -4.34 7.52
N GLY A 77 -7.54 -3.31 6.82
CA GLY A 77 -7.78 -2.00 7.41
C GLY A 77 -6.51 -1.39 8.03
N ILE A 78 -6.53 -1.10 9.33
CA ILE A 78 -5.40 -0.50 10.05
C ILE A 78 -4.16 -1.40 10.05
N ALA A 79 -4.33 -2.71 10.27
CA ALA A 79 -3.20 -3.64 10.29
C ALA A 79 -2.44 -3.67 8.95
N ALA A 80 -3.18 -3.73 7.84
CA ALA A 80 -2.60 -3.67 6.50
C ALA A 80 -1.88 -2.34 6.23
N LYS A 81 -2.47 -1.22 6.68
CA LYS A 81 -1.82 0.09 6.53
C LYS A 81 -0.53 0.21 7.34
N MET A 82 -0.45 -0.37 8.54
CA MET A 82 0.79 -0.41 9.30
C MET A 82 1.87 -1.28 8.61
N ASN A 83 1.48 -2.34 7.90
CA ASN A 83 2.40 -3.09 7.03
C ASN A 83 2.91 -2.24 5.87
N ILE A 84 2.03 -1.45 5.24
CA ILE A 84 2.40 -0.50 4.18
C ILE A 84 3.37 0.58 4.71
N GLU A 85 3.15 1.11 5.93
CA GLU A 85 4.10 2.05 6.56
C GLU A 85 5.50 1.45 6.64
N ARG A 86 5.61 0.18 7.08
CA ARG A 86 6.88 -0.55 7.19
C ARG A 86 7.51 -0.84 5.83
N LEU A 87 6.71 -1.20 4.82
CA LEU A 87 7.20 -1.47 3.47
C LEU A 87 7.80 -0.21 2.82
N LEU A 88 7.10 0.92 2.95
CA LEU A 88 7.41 2.14 2.20
C LEU A 88 8.25 3.16 2.99
N ASP A 89 8.54 2.91 4.27
CA ASP A 89 9.20 3.85 5.18
C ASP A 89 8.49 5.22 5.23
N THR A 90 7.16 5.17 5.34
CA THR A 90 6.29 6.36 5.36
C THR A 90 5.25 6.26 6.46
N LYS A 91 4.79 7.41 6.96
CA LYS A 91 3.74 7.48 7.97
C LYS A 91 2.39 7.73 7.31
N ILE A 92 1.37 7.02 7.79
CA ILE A 92 -0.02 7.18 7.37
C ILE A 92 -0.82 7.80 8.51
N ASN A 93 -1.46 8.94 8.25
CA ASN A 93 -2.19 9.72 9.27
C ASN A 93 -3.17 8.90 10.12
N CYS A 94 -3.95 8.01 9.50
CA CYS A 94 -4.91 7.20 10.26
C CYS A 94 -4.23 6.15 11.16
N CYS A 95 -3.01 5.70 10.84
CA CYS A 95 -2.27 4.79 11.70
C CYS A 95 -1.73 5.53 12.93
N GLU A 96 -1.21 6.74 12.75
CA GLU A 96 -0.81 7.62 13.86
C GLU A 96 -2.00 7.97 14.76
N HIS A 97 -3.14 8.33 14.17
CA HIS A 97 -4.35 8.59 14.93
C HIS A 97 -4.80 7.36 15.72
N PHE A 98 -4.72 6.16 15.13
CA PHE A 98 -5.04 4.92 15.81
C PHE A 98 -4.09 4.61 16.98
N ARG A 99 -2.77 4.82 16.80
CA ARG A 99 -1.77 4.70 17.88
C ARG A 99 -2.08 5.64 19.04
N ASN A 100 -2.45 6.88 18.74
CA ASN A 100 -2.84 7.89 19.74
C ASN A 100 -4.12 7.52 20.50
N MET A 101 -5.14 6.99 19.81
CA MET A 101 -6.38 6.53 20.44
C MET A 101 -6.13 5.36 21.41
N GLY A 102 -5.29 4.40 21.01
CA GLY A 102 -5.04 3.20 21.79
C GLY A 102 -4.09 3.37 22.98
N LYS A 103 -3.47 4.55 23.18
CA LYS A 103 -2.31 4.73 24.08
C LYS A 103 -1.20 3.69 23.83
N LEU A 104 -1.13 3.12 22.63
CA LEU A 104 -0.09 2.18 22.22
C LEU A 104 1.19 3.02 22.03
N LYS A 105 1.99 3.13 23.08
CA LYS A 105 3.36 3.66 22.97
C LYS A 105 4.14 2.72 22.04
N ALA A 106 4.86 3.35 21.10
CA ALA A 106 5.76 2.68 20.17
C ALA A 106 6.78 1.81 20.90
#